data_AF-B4SFK7-F1
#
_entry.id   AF-B4SFK7-F1
#
_cell.length_a   1.000
_cell.length_b   1.000
_cell.length_c   1.000
_cell.angle_alpha   90.00
_cell.angle_beta   90.00
_cell.angle_gamma   90.00
#
_symmetry.space_group_name_H-M   'P 1'
#
loop_
_entity.id
_entity.type
_entity.pdbx_description
1 polymer ?
#
loop_
_entity_poly.entity_id
_entity_poly.type
_entity_poly.pdbx_seq_one_letter_code
_entity_poly.pdbx_strand_id
1 'polypeptide(L)'
;MTTAEKIYKAVKELPEPMLHEVLDFAEFLKQKNKTKSSLAKTASDMDSYFANPKVIEAIERGRKEIKEGRVTIITDPNNIWESIL
;
A
#
# COMPACT_ATOMS: atom_id res chain seq x y z
N MET A 1 14.25 -25.13 25.01
CA MET A 1 12.83 -24.98 24.65
C MET A 1 12.69 -23.85 23.64
N THR A 2 12.19 -24.15 22.44
CA THR A 2 12.01 -23.19 21.34
C THR A 2 10.74 -22.36 21.52
N THR A 3 10.60 -21.27 20.75
CA THR A 3 9.38 -20.43 20.76
C THR A 3 8.15 -21.23 20.33
N ALA A 4 8.30 -22.10 19.33
CA ALA A 4 7.22 -22.98 18.87
C ALA A 4 6.79 -23.96 19.96
N GLU A 5 7.74 -24.56 20.69
CA GLU A 5 7.44 -25.46 21.81
C GLU A 5 6.72 -24.72 22.95
N LYS A 6 7.11 -23.49 23.26
CA LYS A 6 6.45 -22.66 24.29
C LYS A 6 5.00 -22.37 23.92
N ILE A 7 4.74 -22.00 22.67
CA ILE A 7 3.40 -21.75 22.15
C ILE A 7 2.56 -23.02 22.18
N TYR A 8 3.12 -24.14 21.71
CA TYR A 8 2.41 -25.42 21.72
C TYR A 8 1.99 -25.84 23.13
N LYS A 9 2.89 -25.68 24.12
CA LYS A 9 2.56 -25.99 25.51
C LYS A 9 1.47 -25.07 26.05
N ALA A 10 1.57 -23.76 25.80
CA ALA A 10 0.58 -22.79 26.26
C ALA A 10 -0.81 -23.02 25.67
N VAL A 11 -0.89 -23.38 24.38
CA VAL A 11 -2.17 -23.62 23.69
C VAL A 11 -2.79 -24.96 24.09
N LYS A 12 -1.96 -25.98 24.37
CA LYS A 12 -2.44 -27.31 24.77
C LYS A 12 -3.17 -27.32 26.12
N GLU A 13 -2.86 -26.37 27.00
CA GLU A 13 -3.45 -26.27 28.34
C GLU A 13 -4.73 -25.39 28.36
N LEU A 14 -5.16 -24.85 27.22
CA LEU A 14 -6.34 -23.98 27.12
C LEU A 14 -7.66 -24.78 27.05
N PRO A 15 -8.76 -24.26 27.61
CA PRO A 15 -10.11 -24.76 27.37
C PRO A 15 -10.51 -24.67 25.89
N GLU A 16 -11.35 -25.60 25.41
CA GLU A 16 -11.81 -25.65 24.00
C GLU A 16 -12.35 -24.31 23.45
N PRO A 17 -13.16 -23.52 24.18
CA PRO A 17 -13.63 -22.23 23.69
C PRO A 17 -12.49 -21.25 23.37
N MET A 18 -11.45 -21.22 24.21
CA MET A 18 -10.28 -20.36 23.98
C MET A 18 -9.39 -20.88 22.86
N LEU A 19 -9.32 -22.21 22.67
CA LEU A 19 -8.61 -22.80 21.55
C LEU A 19 -9.20 -22.34 20.21
N HIS A 20 -10.53 -22.29 20.11
CA HIS A 20 -11.22 -21.78 18.92
C HIS A 20 -10.87 -20.31 18.63
N GLU A 21 -10.89 -19.44 19.64
CA GLU A 21 -10.52 -18.03 19.46
C GLU A 21 -9.07 -17.86 18.99
N VAL A 22 -8.14 -18.66 19.52
CA VAL A 22 -6.73 -18.63 19.10
C VAL A 22 -6.57 -19.07 17.65
N LEU A 23 -7.32 -20.09 17.22
CA LEU A 23 -7.32 -20.56 15.83
C LEU A 23 -7.92 -19.52 14.88
N ASP A 24 -9.04 -18.91 15.24
CA ASP A 24 -9.67 -17.83 14.46
C ASP A 24 -8.73 -16.63 14.31
N PHE A 25 -8.04 -16.26 15.39
CA PHE A 25 -7.02 -15.20 15.35
C PHE A 25 -5.84 -15.57 14.44
N ALA A 26 -5.38 -16.84 14.47
CA ALA A 26 -4.32 -17.30 13.59
C ALA A 26 -4.73 -17.27 12.11
N GLU A 27 -5.98 -17.63 11.79
CA GLU A 27 -6.54 -17.51 10.44
C GLU A 27 -6.61 -16.05 9.99
N PHE A 28 -7.07 -15.15 10.86
CA PHE A 28 -7.08 -13.71 10.59
C PHE A 28 -5.68 -13.19 10.26
N LEU A 29 -4.66 -13.57 11.04
CA LEU A 29 -3.26 -13.19 10.78
C LEU A 29 -2.76 -13.73 9.43
N LYS A 30 -3.10 -14.97 9.10
CA LYS A 30 -2.74 -15.59 7.81
C LYS A 30 -3.37 -14.84 6.64
N GLN A 31 -4.63 -14.43 6.75
CA GLN A 31 -5.31 -13.62 5.73
C GLN A 31 -4.67 -12.24 5.62
N LYS A 32 -4.44 -11.55 6.74
CA LYS A 32 -3.78 -10.23 6.77
C LYS A 32 -2.41 -10.24 6.12
N ASN A 33 -1.61 -11.30 6.32
CA ASN A 33 -0.30 -11.44 5.68
C ASN A 33 -0.39 -11.69 4.17
N LYS A 34 -1.40 -12.43 3.70
CA LYS A 34 -1.70 -12.55 2.26
C LYS A 34 -2.10 -11.21 1.65
N THR A 35 -2.87 -10.39 2.35
CA THR A 35 -3.24 -9.05 1.88
C THR A 35 -2.03 -8.11 1.88
N LYS A 36 -1.16 -8.17 2.89
CA LYS A 36 0.08 -7.38 2.92
C LYS A 36 1.05 -7.74 1.79
N SER A 37 1.13 -9.00 1.37
CA SER A 37 1.96 -9.37 0.21
C SER A 37 1.41 -8.80 -1.11
N SER A 38 0.09 -8.56 -1.20
CA SER A 38 -0.51 -7.85 -2.33
C SER A 38 -0.30 -6.32 -2.29
N LEU A 39 -0.19 -5.72 -1.10
CA LEU A 39 0.18 -4.30 -0.92
C LEU A 39 1.68 -4.04 -1.15
N ALA A 40 2.55 -5.00 -0.80
CA ALA A 40 3.97 -4.91 -1.12
C ALA A 40 4.24 -4.91 -2.64
N LYS A 41 3.38 -5.58 -3.43
CA LYS A 41 3.43 -5.46 -4.89
C LYS A 41 3.15 -4.04 -5.36
N THR A 42 2.20 -3.34 -4.76
CA THR A 42 1.85 -1.97 -5.18
C THR A 42 2.97 -0.95 -4.86
N ALA A 43 3.72 -1.15 -3.76
CA ALA A 43 4.92 -0.35 -3.47
C ALA A 43 6.08 -0.67 -4.45
N SER A 44 6.30 -1.96 -4.75
CA SER A 44 7.25 -2.41 -5.78
C SER A 44 6.94 -1.82 -7.16
N ASP A 45 5.66 -1.76 -7.53
CA ASP A 45 5.22 -1.25 -8.84
C ASP A 45 5.42 0.27 -8.95
N MET A 46 5.25 1.02 -7.85
CA MET A 46 5.60 2.45 -7.82
C MET A 46 7.10 2.67 -7.98
N ASP A 47 7.93 1.90 -7.26
CA ASP A 47 9.38 1.97 -7.40
C ASP A 47 9.82 1.60 -8.83
N SER A 48 9.15 0.65 -9.49
CA SER A 48 9.40 0.31 -10.89
C SER A 48 9.00 1.42 -11.88
N TYR A 49 7.87 2.09 -11.64
CA TYR A 49 7.41 3.20 -12.47
C TYR A 49 8.39 4.38 -12.45
N PHE A 50 8.88 4.74 -11.26
CA PHE A 50 9.86 5.83 -11.10
C PHE A 50 11.31 5.42 -11.44
N ALA A 51 11.60 4.13 -11.59
CA ALA A 51 12.89 3.67 -12.13
C ALA A 51 13.04 3.96 -13.64
N ASN A 52 11.97 4.32 -14.35
CA ASN A 52 12.05 4.69 -15.75
C ASN A 52 12.60 6.12 -15.90
N PRO A 53 13.77 6.32 -16.53
CA PRO A 53 14.38 7.65 -16.68
C PRO A 53 13.49 8.64 -17.44
N LYS A 54 12.66 8.17 -18.37
CA LYS A 54 11.71 9.02 -19.10
C LYS A 54 10.64 9.62 -18.18
N VAL A 55 10.24 8.90 -17.13
CA VAL A 55 9.28 9.40 -16.14
C VAL A 55 9.90 10.51 -15.32
N ILE A 56 11.15 10.32 -14.87
CA ILE A 56 11.91 11.36 -14.14
C ILE A 56 12.11 12.61 -15.00
N GLU A 57 12.55 12.46 -16.26
CA GLU A 57 12.72 13.57 -17.19
C GLU A 57 11.41 14.35 -17.44
N ALA A 58 10.29 13.63 -17.55
CA ALA A 58 8.98 14.26 -17.73
C ALA A 58 8.57 15.09 -16.50
N ILE A 59 8.83 14.58 -15.28
CA ILE A 59 8.57 15.30 -14.03
C ILE A 59 9.43 16.56 -13.94
N GLU A 60 10.71 16.47 -14.26
CA GLU A 60 11.62 17.63 -14.24
C GLU A 60 11.20 18.70 -15.25
N ARG A 61 10.81 18.28 -16.45
CA ARG A 61 10.27 19.19 -17.48
C ARG A 61 9.00 19.87 -16.99
N GLY A 62 8.05 19.12 -16.42
CA GLY A 62 6.82 19.68 -15.88
C GLY A 62 7.09 20.70 -14.76
N ARG A 63 8.05 20.42 -13.87
CA ARG A 63 8.48 21.39 -12.83
C ARG A 63 9.04 22.68 -13.42
N LYS A 64 9.80 22.58 -14.51
CA LYS A 64 10.33 23.75 -15.22
C LYS A 64 9.21 24.56 -15.88
N GLU A 65 8.26 23.89 -16.53
CA GLU A 65 7.09 24.53 -17.15
C GLU A 65 6.21 25.25 -16.11
N ILE A 66 5.98 24.64 -14.94
CA ILE A 66 5.30 25.29 -13.82
C ILE A 66 6.03 26.55 -13.36
N LYS A 67 7.35 26.48 -13.21
CA LYS A 67 8.17 27.64 -12.81
C LYS A 67 8.14 28.76 -13.86
N GLU A 68 8.06 28.39 -15.14
CA GLU A 68 7.94 29.32 -16.27
C GLU A 68 6.50 29.84 -16.46
N GLY A 69 5.54 29.41 -15.63
CA GLY A 69 4.13 29.80 -15.74
C GLY A 69 3.40 29.16 -16.93
N ARG A 70 4.00 28.16 -17.58
CA ARG A 70 3.38 27.39 -18.68
C ARG A 70 2.45 26.33 -18.11
N VAL A 71 1.42 26.76 -17.40
CA VAL A 71 0.43 25.89 -16.75
C VAL A 71 -0.97 26.33 -17.09
N THR A 72 -1.87 25.37 -17.14
CA THR A 72 -3.31 25.62 -17.19
C THR A 72 -3.87 25.26 -15.82
N ILE A 73 -4.48 26.23 -15.14
CA ILE A 73 -5.05 26.05 -13.82
C ILE A 73 -6.54 25.84 -13.99
N ILE A 74 -7.03 24.65 -13.63
CA ILE A 74 -8.47 24.39 -13.60
C ILE A 74 -9.00 24.93 -12.27
N THR A 75 -9.79 26.00 -12.33
CA THR A 75 -10.38 26.65 -11.15
C THR A 75 -11.67 25.98 -10.72
N ASP A 76 -12.47 25.48 -11.67
CA ASP A 76 -13.66 24.65 -11.42
C ASP A 76 -13.54 23.27 -12.08
N PRO A 77 -13.30 22.20 -11.30
CA PRO A 77 -13.22 20.84 -11.81
C PRO A 77 -14.51 20.33 -12.49
N ASN A 78 -15.68 20.91 -12.16
CA ASN A 78 -16.95 20.52 -12.77
C ASN A 78 -17.22 21.25 -14.09
N ASN A 79 -16.53 22.36 -14.35
CA ASN A 79 -16.65 23.18 -15.56
C ASN A 79 -15.27 23.45 -16.17
N ILE A 80 -14.59 22.35 -16.52
CA ILE A 80 -13.20 22.36 -16.99
C ILE A 80 -12.99 23.31 -18.17
N TRP A 81 -13.94 23.34 -19.11
CA TRP A 81 -13.87 24.17 -20.31
C TRP A 81 -13.89 25.68 -20.00
N GLU A 82 -14.68 26.09 -19.01
CA GLU A 82 -14.74 27.50 -18.55
C GLU A 82 -13.46 27.93 -17.83
N SER A 83 -12.67 26.97 -17.34
CA SER A 83 -11.39 27.26 -16.66
C SER A 83 -10.20 27.37 -17.61
N ILE A 84 -10.38 27.02 -18.89
CA ILE A 84 -9.29 26.96 -19.90
C ILE A 84 -9.45 28.05 -20.98
N LEU A 85 -10.65 28.66 -21.09
CA LEU A 85 -10.95 29.81 -21.97
C LEU A 85 -10.53 31.14 -21.33
#